data_AF-A0A436W0K3-F1
#
_entry.id   AF-A0A436W0K3-F1
#
_cell.length_a   1.000
_cell.length_b   1.000
_cell.length_c   1.000
_cell.angle_alpha   90.00
_cell.angle_beta   90.00
_cell.angle_gamma   90.00
#
_symmetry.space_group_name_H-M   'P 1'
#
loop_
_entity.id
_entity.type
_entity.pdbx_description
1 polymer ?
#
loop_
_entity_poly.entity_id
_entity_poly.type
_entity_poly.pdbx_seq_one_letter_code
_entity_poly.pdbx_strand_id
1 'polypeptide(L)' 'HSGSDHHGAFDGTGETHFRVRIVSPSFAGMSRIERHRAVNELLADELKAGVHALAIEPAAPGEQTRW' A
#
# COMPACT_ATOMS: atom_id res chain seq x y z
N HIS A 1 -3.28 48.08 -5.23
CA HIS A 1 -2.91 47.19 -4.12
C HIS A 1 -2.56 45.84 -4.73
N SER A 2 -1.31 45.42 -4.57
CA SER A 2 -0.74 44.16 -5.08
C SER A 2 -1.14 42.95 -4.23
N GLY A 3 -1.04 41.76 -4.84
CA GLY A 3 -1.01 40.42 -4.21
C GLY A 3 -2.40 39.80 -4.08
N SER A 4 -2.84 38.80 -4.85
CA SER A 4 -2.20 37.59 -5.38
C SER A 4 -1.60 36.66 -4.33
N ASP A 5 -2.44 36.15 -3.43
CA ASP A 5 -2.16 34.95 -2.63
C ASP A 5 -3.15 33.84 -3.00
N HIS A 6 -3.03 33.38 -4.24
CA HIS A 6 -3.68 32.17 -4.74
C HIS A 6 -2.63 31.05 -4.86
N HIS A 7 -1.87 30.85 -3.78
CA HIS A 7 -0.97 29.71 -3.62
C HIS A 7 -1.51 28.83 -2.50
N GLY A 8 -2.75 28.35 -2.66
CA GLY A 8 -3.12 27.08 -2.08
C GLY A 8 -2.22 26.05 -2.75
N ALA A 9 -1.11 25.75 -2.08
CA ALA A 9 -0.10 24.82 -2.53
C ALA A 9 -0.80 23.51 -2.94
N PHE A 10 -0.95 23.31 -4.25
CA PHE A 10 -1.09 21.99 -4.82
C PHE A 10 0.29 21.33 -4.68
N ASP A 11 0.61 20.95 -3.45
CA ASP A 11 1.74 20.09 -3.12
C ASP A 11 1.37 18.73 -3.70
N GLY A 12 1.96 18.35 -4.84
CA GLY A 12 1.68 17.11 -5.57
C GLY A 12 2.07 15.84 -4.80
N THR A 13 1.95 15.84 -3.47
CA THR A 13 2.40 14.83 -2.52
C THR A 13 1.27 13.94 -2.00
N GLY A 14 0.02 14.24 -2.38
CA GLY A 14 -1.18 13.60 -1.83
C GLY A 14 -1.39 12.12 -2.16
N GLU A 15 -0.65 11.54 -3.10
CA GLU A 15 -0.94 10.19 -3.59
C GLU A 15 0.34 9.38 -3.80
N THR A 16 1.04 9.08 -2.70
CA THR A 16 2.15 8.12 -2.75
C THR A 16 1.57 6.71 -2.71
N HIS A 17 1.10 6.23 -3.86
CA HIS A 17 0.62 4.85 -4.01
C HIS A 17 1.79 3.88 -3.90
N PHE A 18 1.89 3.17 -2.79
CA PHE A 18 2.92 2.14 -2.61
C PHE A 18 2.42 0.78 -3.04
N ARG A 19 3.28 -0.01 -3.69
CA ARG A 19 2.98 -1.40 -4.04
C ARG A 19 3.95 -2.31 -3.29
N VAL A 20 3.39 -3.21 -2.49
CA VAL A 20 4.16 -4.14 -1.66
C VAL A 20 3.92 -5.54 -2.17
N ARG A 21 4.99 -6.16 -2.69
CA ARG A 21 4.99 -7.54 -3.21
C ARG A 21 5.68 -8.42 -2.19
N ILE A 22 4.97 -9.43 -1.68
CA ILE A 22 5.50 -10.31 -0.63
C ILE A 22 5.34 -11.74 -1.07
N VAL A 23 6.45 -12.49 -1.07
CA VAL A 23 6.43 -13.93 -1.27
C VAL A 23 6.79 -14.61 0.04
N SER A 24 5.88 -15.44 0.57
CA SER A 24 6.13 -16.15 1.83
C SER A 24 5.43 -17.52 1.87
N PRO A 25 6.10 -18.58 2.37
CA PRO A 25 5.48 -19.90 2.55
C PRO A 25 4.30 -19.86 3.53
N SER A 26 4.23 -18.87 4.41
CA SER A 26 3.07 -18.68 5.31
C SER A 26 1.76 -18.43 4.55
N PHE A 27 1.83 -17.95 3.30
CA PHE A 27 0.66 -17.75 2.46
C PHE A 27 0.19 -19.04 1.77
N ALA A 28 0.98 -20.11 1.81
CA ALA A 28 0.59 -21.40 1.25
C ALA A 28 -0.59 -21.97 2.05
N GLY A 29 -1.70 -22.25 1.36
CA GLY A 29 -2.95 -22.71 1.97
C GLY A 29 -3.87 -21.62 2.53
N MET A 30 -3.42 -20.36 2.59
CA MET A 30 -4.29 -19.23 2.94
C MET A 30 -5.09 -18.75 1.73
N SER A 31 -6.35 -18.36 1.95
CA SER A 31 -7.15 -17.71 0.92
C SER A 31 -6.58 -16.33 0.58
N ARG A 32 -6.87 -15.83 -0.63
CA ARG A 32 -6.42 -14.49 -1.06
C ARG A 32 -6.78 -13.40 -0.05
N ILE A 33 -7.99 -13.44 0.52
CA ILE A 33 -8.44 -12.43 1.48
C ILE A 33 -7.64 -12.53 2.78
N GLU A 34 -7.41 -13.74 3.30
CA GLU A 34 -6.62 -13.93 4.54
C GLU A 34 -5.20 -13.42 4.39
N ARG A 35 -4.56 -13.66 3.24
CA ARG A 35 -3.22 -13.13 2.96
C ARG A 35 -3.20 -11.61 2.96
N HIS A 36 -4.16 -10.99 2.27
CA HIS A 36 -4.30 -9.54 2.27
C HIS A 36 -4.59 -8.99 3.66
N ARG A 37 -5.41 -9.69 4.47
CA ARG A 37 -5.73 -9.29 5.83
C ARG A 37 -4.51 -9.37 6.74
N ALA A 38 -3.78 -10.48 6.73
CA ALA A 38 -2.57 -10.65 7.53
C ALA A 38 -1.52 -9.58 7.22
N VAL A 39 -1.31 -9.27 5.94
CA VAL A 39 -0.36 -8.24 5.53
C VAL A 39 -0.90 -6.84 5.85
N ASN A 40 -2.18 -6.56 5.63
CA ASN A 40 -2.78 -5.29 6.03
C ASN A 40 -2.71 -5.07 7.53
N GLU A 41 -2.94 -6.09 8.37
CA GLU A 41 -2.83 -5.96 9.82
C GLU A 41 -1.41 -5.63 10.25
N LEU A 42 -0.41 -6.24 9.62
CA LEU A 42 1.00 -5.94 9.87
C LEU A 42 1.37 -4.51 9.43
N LEU A 43 0.84 -4.06 8.28
CA LEU A 43 1.09 -2.71 7.76
C LEU A 43 0.13 -1.66 8.31
N ALA A 44 -0.91 -2.01 9.06
CA ALA A 44 -1.93 -1.07 9.53
C ALA A 44 -1.35 0.00 10.45
N ASP A 45 -0.34 -0.38 11.24
CA ASP A 45 0.37 0.53 12.14
C ASP A 45 1.23 1.54 11.36
N GLU A 46 1.94 1.07 10.34
CA GLU A 46 2.72 1.92 9.41
C GLU A 46 1.83 2.77 8.49
N LEU A 47 0.68 2.24 8.07
CA LEU A 47 -0.33 2.95 7.28
C LEU A 47 -0.88 4.15 8.04
N LYS A 48 -1.13 3.99 9.34
CA LYS A 48 -1.55 5.07 10.23
C LYS A 48 -0.51 6.20 10.33
N ALA A 49 0.76 5.92 10.06
CA ALA A 49 1.83 6.90 10.12
C ALA A 49 1.85 7.89 8.93
N GLY A 50 1.06 7.68 7.87
CA GLY A 50 0.87 8.68 6.82
C GLY A 50 0.77 8.17 5.38
N VAL A 51 0.55 6.87 5.15
CA VAL A 51 0.39 6.33 3.79
C VAL A 51 -1.10 6.30 3.41
N HIS A 52 -1.48 7.10 2.41
CA HIS A 52 -2.88 7.24 1.97
C HIS A 52 -3.45 6.03 1.22
N ALA A 53 -2.63 5.30 0.47
CA ALA A 53 -3.05 4.05 -0.18
C ALA A 53 -1.84 3.15 -0.49
N LEU A 54 -1.97 1.86 -0.19
CA LEU A 54 -1.01 0.85 -0.64
C LEU A 54 -1.72 -0.37 -1.24
N ALA A 55 -1.10 -0.92 -2.29
CA ALA A 55 -1.51 -2.14 -2.96
C ALA A 55 -0.63 -3.29 -2.48
N ILE A 56 -1.22 -4.26 -1.81
CA ILE A 56 -0.53 -5.48 -1.38
C ILE A 56 -0.77 -6.56 -2.42
N GLU A 57 0.29 -7.20 -2.85
CA GLU A 57 0.26 -8.41 -3.66
C GLU A 57 0.98 -9.53 -2.90
N PRO A 58 0.26 -10.31 -2.08
CA PRO A 58 0.84 -11.42 -1.31
C PRO A 58 0.73 -12.73 -2.09
N ALA A 59 1.85 -13.45 -2.18
CA ALA A 59 1.95 -14.68 -2.96
C ALA A 59 2.67 -15.80 -2.22
N ALA A 60 2.22 -17.03 -2.42
CA ALA A 60 2.90 -18.20 -1.93
C ALA A 60 4.08 -18.57 -2.85
N PRO A 61 5.18 -19.10 -2.28
CA PRO A 61 6.28 -19.63 -3.08
C PRO A 61 5.76 -20.76 -3.98
N GLY A 62 5.87 -20.55 -5.29
CA GLY A 62 5.35 -21.46 -6.32
C GLY A 62 4.10 -20.95 -7.06
N GLU A 63 3.48 -19.85 -6.62
CA GLU A 63 2.42 -19.20 -7.39
C GLU A 63 2.99 -18.33 -8.52
N GLN A 64 2.34 -18.37 -9.69
CA GLN A 64 2.64 -17.46 -10.79
C GLN A 64 2.07 -16.08 -10.48
N THR A 65 2.91 -15.23 -9.92
CA THR A 65 2.62 -13.82 -9.73
C THR A 65 2.88 -13.05 -11.00
N ARG A 66 1.85 -12.41 -11.54
CA ARG A 66 1.88 -11.69 -12.82
C ARG A 66 2.08 -10.21 -12.52
N TRP A 67 3.34 -9.80 -12.40
CA TRP A 67 3.65 -8.47 -11.91
C TRP A 67 4.94 -7.90 -12.48
#